data_AF-A0A1E3BEX7-F1
#
_entry.id   AF-A0A1E3BEX7-F1
#
_cell.length_a   1.000
_cell.length_b   1.000
_cell.length_c   1.000
_cell.angle_alpha   90.00
_cell.angle_beta   90.00
_cell.angle_gamma   90.00
#
_symmetry.space_group_name_H-M   'P 1'
#
loop_
_entity.id
_entity.type
_entity.pdbx_description
1 polymer ?
#
loop_
_entity_poly.entity_id
_entity_poly.type
_entity_poly.pdbx_seq_one_letter_code
_entity_poly.pdbx_strand_id
1 'polypeptide(L)'
;MALRQTYLQDRFIFIRGEDMVPVLKGLGATDEDFGYVKSISDLTSLDLDYCTITHGRYSIDFAACSIQRLEQQPYTLTVQEDYRRHD
;
A
#
# COMPACT_ATOMS: atom_id res chain seq x y z
N MET A 1 0.31 -20.98 6.12
CA MET A 1 0.69 -19.85 5.23
C MET A 1 2.19 -19.65 5.30
N ALA A 2 2.93 -20.01 4.24
CA ALA A 2 4.39 -19.94 4.22
C ALA A 2 4.94 -18.51 4.41
N LEU A 3 4.28 -17.51 3.80
CA LEU A 3 4.73 -16.11 3.81
C LEU A 3 4.88 -15.51 5.21
N ARG A 4 3.89 -15.74 6.09
CA ARG A 4 3.92 -15.24 7.47
C ARG A 4 5.12 -15.80 8.23
N GLN A 5 5.43 -17.09 8.04
CA GLN A 5 6.53 -17.73 8.76
C GLN A 5 7.88 -17.16 8.32
N THR A 6 8.09 -17.01 7.01
CA THR A 6 9.31 -16.38 6.47
C THR A 6 9.48 -14.95 7.00
N TYR A 7 8.40 -14.15 7.01
CA TYR A 7 8.48 -12.80 7.57
C TYR A 7 8.81 -12.77 9.06
N LEU A 8 8.21 -13.66 9.85
CA LEU A 8 8.50 -13.73 11.29
C LEU A 8 9.95 -14.09 11.59
N GLN A 9 10.56 -14.92 10.74
CA GLN A 9 11.95 -15.34 10.86
C GLN A 9 12.92 -14.27 10.38
N ASP A 10 12.73 -13.80 9.15
CA ASP A 10 13.73 -12.99 8.44
C ASP A 10 13.48 -11.48 8.59
N ARG A 11 12.30 -11.08 9.09
CA ARG A 11 11.84 -9.68 9.21
C ARG A 11 11.72 -8.92 7.89
N PHE A 12 11.93 -9.60 6.77
CA PHE A 12 11.64 -9.13 5.42
C PHE A 12 11.20 -10.33 4.58
N ILE A 13 10.39 -10.08 3.55
CA ILE A 13 10.06 -11.08 2.52
C ILE A 13 9.96 -10.41 1.16
N PHE A 14 10.37 -11.10 0.11
CA PHE A 14 10.04 -10.76 -1.25
C PHE A 14 8.94 -11.72 -1.74
N ILE A 15 7.85 -11.16 -2.26
CA ILE A 15 6.73 -11.94 -2.81
C ILE A 15 6.64 -11.65 -4.31
N ARG A 16 6.64 -12.69 -5.14
CA ARG A 16 6.47 -12.52 -6.59
C ARG A 16 5.04 -12.10 -6.88
N GLY A 17 4.85 -11.32 -7.96
CA GLY A 17 3.52 -10.85 -8.35
C GLY A 17 2.50 -11.98 -8.51
N GLU A 18 2.90 -13.09 -9.16
CA GLU A 18 2.07 -14.28 -9.34
C GLU A 18 1.61 -14.93 -8.02
N ASP A 19 2.45 -14.89 -6.98
CA ASP A 19 2.12 -15.41 -5.64
C ASP A 19 1.18 -14.47 -4.87
N MET A 20 1.18 -13.18 -5.20
CA MET A 20 0.33 -12.17 -4.57
C MET A 20 -1.11 -12.18 -5.12
N VAL A 21 -1.28 -12.49 -6.41
CA VAL A 21 -2.60 -12.54 -7.07
C VAL A 21 -3.65 -13.37 -6.29
N PRO A 22 -3.39 -14.64 -5.90
CA PRO A 22 -4.39 -15.43 -5.18
C PRO A 22 -4.71 -14.86 -3.79
N VAL A 23 -3.76 -14.19 -3.13
CA VAL A 23 -4.00 -13.52 -1.84
C VAL A 23 -4.97 -12.36 -2.02
N LEU A 24 -4.74 -11.51 -3.02
CA LEU A 24 -5.60 -10.36 -3.31
C LEU A 24 -7.00 -10.79 -3.77
N LYS A 25 -7.10 -11.82 -4.62
CA LYS A 25 -8.40 -12.40 -4.99
C LYS A 25 -9.14 -12.99 -3.78
N GLY A 26 -8.41 -13.63 -2.85
CA GLY A 26 -8.97 -14.11 -1.59
C GLY A 26 -9.51 -12.99 -0.67
N LEU A 27 -9.02 -11.75 -0.84
CA LEU A 27 -9.51 -10.56 -0.16
C LEU A 27 -10.64 -9.84 -0.92
N GLY A 28 -11.08 -10.38 -2.05
CA GLY A 28 -12.20 -9.85 -2.84
C GLY A 28 -11.82 -9.10 -4.11
N ALA A 29 -10.52 -9.05 -4.48
CA ALA A 29 -10.12 -8.44 -5.75
C ALA A 29 -10.63 -9.23 -6.96
N THR A 30 -11.13 -8.52 -7.95
CA THR A 30 -11.55 -9.03 -9.25
C THR A 30 -10.42 -8.91 -10.28
N ASP A 31 -10.56 -9.58 -11.43
CA ASP A 31 -9.58 -9.46 -12.51
C ASP A 31 -9.48 -8.03 -13.09
N GLU A 32 -10.58 -7.29 -13.08
CA GLU A 32 -10.64 -5.89 -13.54
C GLU A 32 -9.85 -4.96 -12.62
N ASP A 33 -9.86 -5.21 -11.30
CA ASP A 33 -9.13 -4.40 -10.32
C ASP A 33 -7.62 -4.38 -10.60
N PHE A 34 -7.04 -5.50 -11.06
CA PHE A 34 -5.62 -5.53 -11.45
C PHE A 34 -5.34 -4.69 -12.70
N GLY A 35 -6.33 -4.48 -13.56
CA GLY A 35 -6.26 -3.53 -14.68
C GLY A 35 -6.24 -2.09 -14.16
N TYR A 36 -7.18 -1.75 -13.27
CA TYR A 36 -7.28 -0.40 -12.69
C TYR A 36 -6.05 0.02 -11.90
N VAL A 37 -5.42 -0.89 -11.15
CA VAL A 37 -4.19 -0.60 -10.39
C VAL A 37 -3.06 -0.13 -11.31
N LYS A 38 -3.01 -0.59 -12.56
CA LYS A 38 -1.97 -0.16 -13.51
C LYS A 38 -2.12 1.28 -13.99
N SER A 39 -3.32 1.86 -13.89
CA SER A 39 -3.60 3.25 -14.31
C SER A 39 -3.72 4.23 -13.16
N ILE A 40 -3.47 3.80 -11.91
CA ILE A 40 -3.64 4.66 -10.73
C ILE A 40 -2.59 5.77 -10.64
N SER A 41 -1.43 5.60 -11.29
CA SER A 41 -0.37 6.61 -11.38
C SER A 41 -0.86 7.92 -11.99
N ASP A 42 -1.85 7.86 -12.88
CA ASP A 42 -2.38 9.00 -13.62
C ASP A 42 -3.26 9.92 -12.74
N LEU A 43 -3.54 9.49 -11.50
CA LEU A 43 -4.39 10.19 -10.52
C LEU A 43 -3.58 10.79 -9.36
N THR A 44 -2.27 10.93 -9.52
CA THR A 44 -1.37 11.48 -8.49
C THR A 44 -1.21 12.99 -8.60
N SER A 45 -1.27 13.71 -7.46
CA SER A 45 -1.37 15.18 -7.45
C SER A 45 -0.48 15.92 -6.45
N LEU A 46 0.13 15.22 -5.48
CA LEU A 46 1.13 15.83 -4.60
C LEU A 46 2.50 15.73 -5.27
N ASP A 47 3.08 16.86 -5.64
CA ASP A 47 4.38 16.91 -6.31
C ASP A 47 5.49 17.06 -5.26
N LEU A 48 6.29 16.01 -5.09
CA LEU A 48 7.66 16.17 -4.60
C LEU A 48 8.52 16.54 -5.81
N ASP A 49 9.64 17.25 -5.61
CA ASP A 49 10.51 17.76 -6.68
C ASP A 49 10.94 16.72 -7.74
N TYR A 50 10.77 15.41 -7.46
CA TYR A 50 11.15 14.30 -8.31
C TYR A 50 10.06 13.22 -8.50
N CYS A 51 8.90 13.32 -7.83
CA CYS A 51 7.83 12.33 -7.98
C CYS A 51 6.45 12.83 -7.52
N THR A 52 5.40 12.28 -8.13
CA THR A 52 4.02 12.51 -7.70
C THR A 52 3.55 11.41 -6.75
N ILE A 53 2.86 11.80 -5.68
CA ILE A 53 2.38 10.90 -4.63
C ILE A 53 0.89 11.11 -4.39
N THR A 54 0.19 10.01 -4.11
CA THR A 54 -1.13 10.02 -3.48
C THR A 54 -1.14 9.09 -2.29
N HIS A 55 -1.74 9.51 -1.19
CA HIS A 55 -1.86 8.72 0.02
C HIS A 55 -3.32 8.63 0.50
N GLY A 56 -3.61 7.54 1.20
CA GLY A 56 -4.89 7.30 1.84
C GLY A 56 -4.70 6.49 3.11
N ARG A 57 -5.44 6.85 4.16
CA ARG A 57 -5.46 6.09 5.42
C ARG A 57 -6.75 5.29 5.48
N TYR A 58 -6.63 4.02 5.89
CA TYR A 58 -7.76 3.12 6.03
C TYR A 58 -7.75 2.48 7.41
N SER A 59 -8.92 2.35 8.02
CA SER A 59 -9.15 1.51 9.19
C SER A 59 -9.78 0.21 8.74
N ILE A 60 -9.23 -0.93 9.18
CA ILE A 60 -9.76 -2.26 8.92
C ILE A 60 -10.31 -2.81 10.23
N ASP A 61 -11.61 -3.04 10.26
CA ASP A 61 -12.28 -3.72 11.37
C ASP A 61 -12.46 -5.20 10.99
N PHE A 62 -11.65 -6.06 11.61
CA PHE A 62 -11.71 -7.51 11.39
C PHE A 62 -12.93 -8.16 12.06
N ALA A 63 -13.50 -7.57 13.12
CA ALA A 63 -14.68 -8.11 13.77
C ALA A 63 -15.95 -7.81 12.96
N ALA A 64 -16.03 -6.60 12.40
CA ALA A 64 -17.12 -6.19 11.52
C ALA A 64 -16.90 -6.55 10.04
N CYS A 65 -15.74 -7.12 9.68
CA CYS A 65 -15.33 -7.39 8.30
C CYS A 65 -15.51 -6.17 7.37
N SER A 66 -15.08 -5.00 7.84
CA SER A 66 -15.28 -3.74 7.12
C SER A 66 -13.99 -2.93 6.99
N ILE A 67 -13.93 -2.11 5.95
CA ILE A 67 -12.86 -1.15 5.73
C ILE A 67 -13.46 0.23 5.54
N GLN A 68 -12.86 1.23 6.20
CA GLN A 68 -13.30 2.62 6.11
C GLN A 68 -12.11 3.51 5.80
N ARG A 69 -12.30 4.43 4.85
CA ARG A 69 -11.31 5.49 4.58
C ARG A 69 -11.38 6.51 5.70
N LEU A 70 -10.24 6.81 6.29
CA LEU A 70 -10.09 7.85 7.32
C LEU A 70 -9.95 9.23 6.68
N GLU A 71 -10.04 10.26 7.52
CA GLU A 71 -9.84 11.64 7.10
C GLU A 71 -8.48 11.83 6.41
N GLN A 72 -8.46 12.73 5.42
CA GLN A 72 -7.24 13.10 4.75
C GLN A 72 -6.34 13.86 5.72
N GLN A 73 -5.12 13.38 5.89
CA GLN A 73 -4.10 14.09 6.66
C GLN A 73 -3.07 14.73 5.74
N PRO A 74 -2.52 15.90 6.11
CA PRO A 74 -1.41 16.49 5.39
C PRO A 74 -0.22 15.53 5.40
N TYR A 75 0.32 15.25 4.22
CA TYR A 75 1.57 14.51 4.08
C TYR A 75 2.69 15.39 4.62
N THR A 76 3.16 15.09 5.83
CA THR A 76 4.23 15.85 6.48
C THR A 76 5.47 14.98 6.50
N LEU A 77 6.48 15.32 5.71
CA LEU A 77 7.80 14.72 5.81
C LEU A 77 8.49 15.33 7.03
N THR A 78 8.39 14.67 8.19
CA THR A 78 9.06 15.18 9.39
C THR A 78 10.51 14.70 9.44
N VAL A 79 11.41 15.55 9.94
CA VAL A 79 12.81 15.17 10.24
C VAL A 79 12.86 13.98 11.24
N GLN A 80 11.82 13.82 12.05
CA GLN A 80 11.65 12.70 12.99
C GLN A 80 11.39 11.36 12.30
N GLU A 81 10.88 11.35 11.07
CA GLU A 81 10.70 10.15 10.24
C GLU A 81 11.96 9.83 9.40
N ASP A 82 13.11 10.44 9.75
CA ASP A 82 14.41 10.26 9.10
C ASP A 82 14.38 10.60 7.59
N TYR A 83 13.48 11.49 7.19
CA TYR A 83 13.48 12.04 5.84
C TYR A 83 14.74 12.88 5.65
N ARG A 84 15.74 12.29 4.96
CA ARG A 84 16.94 12.99 4.49
C ARG A 84 16.72 13.35 3.02
N ARG A 85 16.64 14.64 2.71
CA ARG A 85 16.87 15.07 1.32
C ARG A 85 18.32 14.74 1.00
N HIS A 86 18.54 14.02 -0.10
CA HIS A 86 19.86 13.65 -0.60
C HIS A 86 20.30 14.56 -1.76
N ASP A 87 19.76 15.79 -1.83
CA ASP A 87 20.21 16.84 -2.75
C ASP A 87 21.50 17.52 -2.27
#